data_AF-A0A0F9GMM7-F1
#
_entry.id   AF-A0A0F9GMM7-F1
#
_cell.length_a   1.000
_cell.length_b   1.000
_cell.length_c   1.000
_cell.angle_alpha   90.00
_cell.angle_beta   90.00
_cell.angle_gamma   90.00
#
_symmetry.space_group_name_H-M   'P 1'
#
loop_
_entity.id
_entity.type
_entity.pdbx_description
1 polymer ?
#
loop_
_entity_poly.entity_id
_entity_poly.type
_entity_poly.pdbx_seq_one_letter_code
_entity_poly.pdbx_strand_id
1 'polypeptide(L)'
;MKTVRDILYSLNHTKERMISRYSILIDDEDYAEMCDRVSNKMDVRFISEEKQKKDIQQIYDMPFKGTTVRVVWSKSNKCIKTVLPIK
;
A
#
# COMPACT_ATOMS: atom_id res chain seq x y z
N MET A 1 11.58 11.89 11.42
CA MET A 1 10.66 12.25 10.33
C MET A 1 11.21 11.61 9.06
N LYS A 2 10.45 10.75 8.38
CA LYS A 2 10.90 10.22 7.09
C LYS A 2 10.81 11.31 6.02
N THR A 3 11.77 11.30 5.10
CA THR A 3 11.94 12.35 4.08
C THR A 3 11.09 12.05 2.85
N VAL A 4 10.85 13.05 1.99
CA VAL A 4 10.20 12.87 0.66
C VAL A 4 10.80 11.69 -0.11
N ARG A 5 12.12 11.45 0.07
CA ARG A 5 12.87 10.35 -0.53
C ARG A 5 12.37 8.97 -0.11
N ASP A 6 11.93 8.80 1.14
CA ASP A 6 11.42 7.51 1.64
C ASP A 6 10.05 7.15 1.07
N ILE A 7 9.22 8.17 0.81
CA ILE A 7 7.90 8.02 0.18
C ILE A 7 8.10 7.62 -1.29
N LEU A 8 8.97 8.34 -2.01
CA LEU A 8 9.33 8.03 -3.39
C LEU A 8 9.93 6.63 -3.56
N TYR A 9 10.76 6.19 -2.62
CA TYR A 9 11.28 4.82 -2.62
C TYR A 9 10.16 3.78 -2.47
N SER A 10 9.22 4.02 -1.53
CA SER A 10 8.09 3.10 -1.28
C SER A 10 7.16 3.02 -2.49
N LEU A 11 6.91 4.17 -3.14
CA LEU A 11 6.17 4.29 -4.39
C LEU A 11 6.85 3.52 -5.52
N ASN A 12 8.11 3.82 -5.84
CA ASN A 12 8.84 3.19 -6.94
C ASN A 12 8.94 1.68 -6.76
N HIS A 13 9.28 1.22 -5.55
CA HIS A 13 9.35 -0.21 -5.25
C HIS A 13 7.99 -0.92 -5.39
N THR A 14 6.90 -0.25 -5.00
CA THR A 14 5.54 -0.79 -5.16
C THR A 14 5.14 -0.85 -6.63
N LYS A 15 5.40 0.23 -7.38
CA LYS A 15 5.14 0.34 -8.81
C LYS A 15 5.88 -0.73 -9.61
N GLU A 16 7.18 -0.89 -9.40
CA GLU A 16 7.99 -1.92 -10.06
C GLU A 16 7.46 -3.32 -9.79
N ARG A 17 7.10 -3.65 -8.54
CA ARG A 17 6.54 -4.95 -8.19
C ARG A 17 5.18 -5.22 -8.83
N MET A 18 4.30 -4.23 -8.80
CA MET A 18 2.95 -4.31 -9.38
C MET A 18 3.00 -4.58 -10.88
N ILE A 19 3.88 -3.87 -11.58
CA ILE A 19 4.08 -4.04 -13.03
C ILE A 19 4.74 -5.38 -13.31
N SER A 20 5.88 -5.67 -12.68
CA SER A 20 6.70 -6.85 -12.99
C SER A 20 6.00 -8.17 -12.70
N ARG A 21 5.24 -8.25 -11.60
CA ARG A 21 4.66 -9.52 -11.15
C ARG A 21 3.21 -9.71 -11.55
N TYR A 22 2.49 -8.62 -11.79
CA TYR A 22 1.04 -8.65 -11.93
C TYR A 22 0.52 -7.88 -13.15
N SER A 23 1.40 -7.23 -13.92
CA SER A 23 1.04 -6.44 -15.11
C SER A 23 0.03 -5.32 -14.81
N ILE A 24 0.00 -4.81 -13.58
CA ILE A 24 -0.85 -3.70 -13.17
C ILE A 24 0.00 -2.44 -13.12
N LEU A 25 -0.40 -1.44 -13.92
CA LEU A 25 0.21 -0.12 -13.93
C LEU A 25 -0.38 0.72 -12.78
N ILE A 26 0.51 1.20 -11.91
CA ILE A 26 0.22 2.15 -10.84
C ILE A 26 1.03 3.42 -11.10
N ASP A 27 0.39 4.58 -11.08
CA ASP A 27 1.02 5.89 -11.09
C ASP A 27 0.98 6.56 -9.71
N ASP A 28 1.42 7.81 -9.65
CA ASP A 28 1.56 8.55 -8.41
C ASP A 28 0.19 8.90 -7.82
N GLU A 29 -0.82 9.14 -8.67
CA GLU A 29 -2.20 9.42 -8.27
C GLU A 29 -2.87 8.17 -7.71
N ASP A 30 -2.71 7.03 -8.39
CA ASP A 30 -3.19 5.74 -7.93
C ASP A 30 -2.64 5.41 -6.53
N TYR A 31 -1.34 5.59 -6.31
CA TYR A 31 -0.71 5.30 -5.02
C TYR A 31 -1.20 6.26 -3.92
N ALA A 32 -1.40 7.54 -4.26
CA ALA A 32 -1.96 8.52 -3.35
C ALA A 32 -3.41 8.18 -2.96
N GLU A 33 -4.24 7.78 -3.94
CA GLU A 33 -5.61 7.32 -3.71
C GLU A 33 -5.63 6.11 -2.77
N MET A 34 -4.79 5.10 -3.03
CA MET A 34 -4.71 3.93 -2.17
C MET A 34 -4.31 4.30 -0.74
N CYS A 35 -3.34 5.20 -0.58
CA CYS A 35 -2.92 5.67 0.75
C CYS A 35 -4.06 6.39 1.47
N ASP A 36 -4.78 7.28 0.76
CA ASP A 36 -5.91 8.02 1.33
C ASP A 36 -7.03 7.07 1.78
N ARG A 37 -7.44 6.14 0.92
CA ARG A 37 -8.50 5.15 1.22
C ARG A 37 -8.16 4.29 2.42
N VAL A 38 -6.93 3.81 2.54
CA VAL A 38 -6.49 3.03 3.70
C VAL A 38 -6.46 3.88 4.96
N SER A 39 -5.99 5.14 4.86
CA SER A 39 -5.93 6.05 6.00
C SER A 39 -7.32 6.41 6.55
N ASN A 40 -8.29 6.59 5.65
CA ASN A 40 -9.67 6.95 5.95
C ASN A 40 -10.59 5.72 6.16
N LYS A 41 -10.04 4.51 6.01
CA LYS A 41 -10.78 3.24 6.08
C LYS A 41 -11.96 3.17 5.09
N MET A 42 -11.78 3.74 3.91
CA MET A 42 -12.80 3.80 2.86
C MET A 42 -12.63 2.64 1.89
N ASP A 43 -13.64 1.78 1.81
CA ASP A 43 -13.68 0.63 0.90
C ASP A 43 -12.42 -0.24 1.00
N VAL A 44 -11.99 -0.48 2.25
CA VAL A 44 -10.87 -1.34 2.61
C VAL A 44 -11.35 -2.33 3.66
N ARG A 45 -10.88 -3.57 3.58
CA ARG A 45 -11.14 -4.63 4.55
C ARG A 45 -9.89 -4.86 5.38
N PHE A 46 -9.99 -4.67 6.69
CA PHE A 46 -8.91 -5.04 7.60
C PHE A 46 -8.71 -6.56 7.64
N ILE A 47 -7.46 -7.01 7.55
CA ILE A 47 -7.08 -8.43 7.57
C ILE A 47 -6.34 -8.77 8.85
N SER A 48 -5.26 -8.06 9.15
CA SER A 48 -4.44 -8.32 10.33
C SER A 48 -3.59 -7.11 10.70
N GLU A 49 -3.05 -7.17 11.91
CA GLU A 49 -2.05 -6.23 12.40
C GLU A 49 -0.83 -7.02 12.89
N GLU A 50 0.35 -6.62 12.44
CA GLU A 50 1.63 -7.20 12.83
C GLU A 50 2.47 -6.17 13.57
N LYS A 51 2.84 -6.51 14.81
CA LYS A 51 3.83 -5.74 15.57
C LYS A 51 5.23 -6.10 15.07
N GLN A 52 5.85 -5.17 14.35
CA GLN A 52 7.29 -5.23 14.08
C GLN A 52 8.06 -4.39 15.10
N LYS A 53 9.35 -4.70 15.32
CA LYS A 53 10.20 -4.16 16.39
C LYS A 53 10.11 -2.64 16.64
N LYS A 54 9.77 -1.84 15.62
CA LYS A 54 9.65 -0.37 15.71
C LYS A 54 8.38 0.19 15.07
N ASP A 55 7.44 -0.65 14.64
CA ASP A 55 6.30 -0.21 13.84
C ASP A 55 5.13 -1.19 13.90
N ILE A 56 3.91 -0.65 13.82
CA ILE A 56 2.70 -1.45 13.68
C ILE A 56 2.32 -1.42 12.21
N GLN A 57 2.36 -2.60 11.58
CA GLN A 57 1.95 -2.79 10.20
C GLN A 57 0.53 -3.35 10.18
N GLN A 58 -0.34 -2.71 9.42
CA GLN A 58 -1.72 -3.13 9.25
C GLN A 58 -1.90 -3.60 7.82
N ILE A 59 -2.51 -4.76 7.67
CA ILE A 59 -2.76 -5.38 6.38
C ILE A 59 -4.24 -5.17 6.05
N TYR A 60 -4.49 -4.61 4.87
CA TYR A 60 -5.83 -4.39 4.35
C TYR A 60 -5.96 -5.01 2.97
N ASP A 61 -7.17 -5.43 2.61
CA ASP A 61 -7.54 -5.78 1.24
C ASP A 61 -8.44 -4.67 0.69
N MET A 62 -8.26 -4.26 -0.56
CA MET A 62 -9.06 -3.22 -1.20
C MET A 62 -9.27 -3.50 -2.69
N PRO A 63 -10.42 -3.12 -3.27
CA PRO A 63 -10.61 -3.18 -4.70
C PRO A 63 -9.82 -2.06 -5.38
N PHE A 64 -9.09 -2.42 -6.45
CA PHE A 64 -8.27 -1.51 -7.23
C PHE A 64 -8.20 -1.99 -8.68
N LYS A 65 -8.54 -1.12 -9.64
CA LYS A 65 -8.51 -1.39 -11.10
C LYS A 65 -9.04 -2.77 -11.51
N GLY A 66 -10.22 -3.14 -11.01
CA GLY A 66 -10.90 -4.39 -11.38
C GLY A 66 -10.36 -5.66 -10.72
N THR A 67 -9.44 -5.54 -9.75
CA THR A 67 -8.97 -6.65 -8.92
C THR A 67 -9.00 -6.28 -7.44
N THR A 68 -8.76 -7.24 -6.55
CA THR A 68 -8.54 -6.97 -5.12
C THR A 68 -7.05 -7.00 -4.83
N VAL A 69 -6.55 -5.97 -4.14
CA VAL A 69 -5.16 -5.86 -3.73
C VAL A 69 -5.03 -5.83 -2.21
N ARG A 70 -4.07 -6.59 -1.70
CA ARG A 70 -3.59 -6.57 -0.32
C ARG A 70 -2.51 -5.53 -0.15
N VAL A 71 -2.74 -4.57 0.74
CA VAL A 71 -1.85 -3.46 1.03
C VAL A 71 -1.31 -3.59 2.45
N VAL A 72 0.00 -3.38 2.60
CA VAL A 72 0.65 -3.31 3.91
C VAL A 72 0.83 -1.84 4.26
N TRP A 73 0.02 -1.36 5.20
CA TRP A 73 0.03 0.01 5.69
C TRP A 73 0.87 0.14 6.96
N SER A 74 1.66 1.19 7.04
CA SER A 74 2.35 1.56 8.27
C SER A 74 1.73 2.81 8.86
N LYS A 75 1.19 2.70 10.08
CA LYS A 75 0.60 3.84 10.79
C LYS A 75 1.64 4.93 11.05
N SER A 76 2.88 4.55 11.35
CA SER A 76 3.98 5.48 11.63
C SER A 76 4.44 6.25 10.40
N ASN A 77 4.33 5.64 9.21
CA ASN A 77 4.78 6.25 7.96
C ASN A 77 3.63 6.83 7.12
N LYS A 78 2.37 6.59 7.51
CA LYS A 78 1.17 6.92 6.74
C LYS A 78 1.30 6.55 5.27
N CYS A 79 1.90 5.39 4.98
CA CYS A 79 2.15 4.96 3.62
C CYS A 79 2.01 3.45 3.47
N ILE A 80 1.74 3.06 2.22
CA ILE A 80 1.70 1.67 1.79
C ILE A 80 3.13 1.21 1.50
N LYS A 81 3.62 0.23 2.24
CA LYS A 81 4.97 -0.32 2.04
C LYS A 81 5.02 -1.37 0.93
N THR A 82 3.90 -2.02 0.64
CA THR A 82 3.79 -3.07 -0.38
C THR A 82 2.32 -3.29 -0.74
N VAL A 83 2.10 -3.63 -2.01
CA VAL A 83 0.80 -4.04 -2.56
C VAL A 83 0.97 -5.42 -3.23
N LEU A 84 0.01 -6.32 -3.02
CA LEU A 84 -0.03 -7.66 -3.62
C LEU A 84 -1.47 -7.96 -4.07
N PRO A 85 -1.78 -8.21 -5.35
CA PRO A 85 -3.10 -8.69 -5.74
C PRO A 85 -3.40 -10.05 -5.12
N ILE A 86 -4.65 -10.22 -4.74
CA ILE A 86 -5.20 -11.46 -4.19
C ILE A 86 -5.88 -12.18 -5.35
N LYS A 87 -5.44 -13.40 -5.64
CA LYS A 87 -6.13 -14.31 -6.56
C LYS A 87 -7.32 -14.95 -5.86
#